data_AF-A0A2K2RBK0-F1
#
_entry.id   AF-A0A2K2RBK0-F1
#
_cell.length_a   1.000
_cell.length_b   1.000
_cell.length_c   1.000
_cell.angle_alpha   90.00
_cell.angle_beta   90.00
_cell.angle_gamma   90.00
#
_symmetry.space_group_name_H-M   'P 1'
#
loop_
_entity.id
_entity.type
_entity.pdbx_description
1 polymer ?
#
loop_
_entity_poly.entity_id
_entity_poly.type
_entity_poly.pdbx_seq_one_letter_code
_entity_poly.pdbx_strand_id
1 'polypeptide(L)'
;MEITIKLPDPASPEVIAALADLLARIGSDATVTTDAEWTVDRAVKLLRDTNARTLVLVEAAIEGEGWVDGPSFRAKWGETALRGPSQTITKAIRRGAERGDWSPEITPPFKPTTPDKQGWSKTGGYYLADGLLPVFTEAMRVLREQGPDKENNT
;
A
#
# COMPACT_ATOMS: atom_id res chain seq x y z
N MET A 1 -2.81 -19.41 -24.72
CA MET A 1 -1.63 -19.93 -23.99
C MET A 1 -1.27 -18.90 -22.95
N GLU A 2 -1.00 -19.31 -21.72
CA GLU A 2 -0.60 -18.41 -20.65
C GLU A 2 0.90 -18.59 -20.37
N ILE A 3 1.63 -17.48 -20.27
CA ILE A 3 3.06 -17.46 -19.94
C ILE A 3 3.24 -16.49 -18.78
N THR A 4 3.88 -16.94 -17.70
CA THR A 4 4.25 -16.09 -16.57
C THR A 4 5.77 -15.93 -16.53
N ILE A 5 6.24 -14.68 -16.55
CA ILE A 5 7.66 -14.35 -16.42
C ILE A 5 7.84 -13.61 -15.09
N LYS A 6 8.63 -14.18 -14.18
CA LYS A 6 8.95 -13.58 -12.88
C LYS A 6 10.36 -13.03 -12.93
N LEU A 7 10.48 -11.72 -12.67
CA LEU A 7 11.76 -11.01 -12.66
C LEU A 7 11.98 -10.42 -11.26
N PRO A 8 13.24 -10.29 -10.80
CA PRO A 8 13.54 -9.49 -9.62
C PRO A 8 13.15 -8.03 -9.86
N ASP A 9 12.78 -7.31 -8.79
CA ASP A 9 12.46 -5.88 -8.82
C ASP A 9 13.65 -5.08 -8.23
N PRO A 10 14.29 -4.17 -9.00
CA PRO A 10 14.01 -3.83 -10.40
C PRO A 10 14.58 -4.88 -11.38
N ALA A 11 13.87 -5.08 -12.49
CA ALA A 11 14.37 -5.92 -13.58
C ALA A 11 15.53 -5.24 -14.33
N SER A 12 16.43 -6.03 -14.93
CA SER A 12 17.52 -5.44 -15.70
C SER A 12 17.00 -4.69 -16.93
N PRO A 13 17.61 -3.56 -17.33
CA PRO A 13 17.17 -2.80 -18.50
C PRO A 13 17.16 -3.63 -19.79
N GLU A 14 18.09 -4.57 -19.92
CA GLU A 14 18.18 -5.49 -21.07
C GLU A 14 16.94 -6.39 -21.15
N VAL A 15 16.50 -6.96 -20.03
CA VAL A 15 15.30 -7.80 -19.99
C VAL A 15 14.04 -6.98 -20.28
N ILE A 16 13.95 -5.76 -19.75
CA ILE A 16 12.84 -4.85 -20.05
C ILE A 16 12.78 -4.53 -21.55
N ALA A 17 13.93 -4.24 -22.18
CA ALA A 17 13.99 -3.97 -23.62
C ALA A 17 13.59 -5.20 -24.45
N ALA A 18 14.04 -6.39 -24.06
CA ALA A 18 13.67 -7.64 -24.73
C ALA A 18 12.16 -7.93 -24.61
N LEU A 19 11.56 -7.70 -23.43
CA LEU A 19 10.11 -7.84 -23.25
C LEU A 19 9.33 -6.80 -24.08
N ALA A 20 9.80 -5.56 -24.14
CA ALA A 20 9.17 -4.52 -24.96
C ALA A 20 9.19 -4.88 -26.45
N ASP A 21 10.32 -5.38 -26.97
CA ASP A 21 10.42 -5.85 -28.37
C ASP A 21 9.50 -7.04 -28.64
N LEU A 22 9.42 -8.00 -27.69
CA LEU A 22 8.50 -9.12 -27.79
C LEU A 22 7.03 -8.65 -27.86
N LEU A 23 6.63 -7.73 -26.98
CA LEU A 23 5.28 -7.18 -26.96
C LEU A 23 4.94 -6.43 -28.26
N ALA A 24 5.90 -5.68 -28.80
CA ALA A 24 5.73 -5.00 -30.09
C ALA A 24 5.51 -5.99 -31.24
N ARG A 25 6.14 -7.16 -31.20
CA ARG A 25 5.96 -8.22 -32.22
C ARG A 25 4.65 -8.97 -32.09
N ILE A 26 4.16 -9.20 -30.86
CA ILE A 26 2.89 -9.91 -30.63
C ILE A 26 1.69 -8.99 -30.95
N GLY A 27 1.85 -7.68 -30.82
CA GLY A 27 0.79 -6.72 -31.13
C GLY A 27 -0.37 -6.75 -30.13
N SER A 28 -1.58 -6.41 -30.57
CA SER A 28 -2.78 -6.29 -29.72
C SER A 28 -3.32 -7.63 -29.18
N ASP A 29 -2.76 -8.75 -29.62
CA ASP A 29 -3.26 -10.08 -29.26
C ASP A 29 -2.73 -10.55 -27.88
N ALA A 30 -1.76 -9.82 -27.30
CA ALA A 30 -1.26 -10.07 -25.95
C ALA A 30 -1.85 -9.08 -24.94
N THR A 31 -2.28 -9.62 -23.80
CA THR A 31 -2.56 -8.82 -22.59
C THR A 31 -1.36 -8.89 -21.66
N VAL A 32 -0.89 -7.74 -21.18
CA VAL A 32 0.17 -7.65 -20.18
C VAL A 32 -0.47 -7.32 -18.84
N THR A 33 -0.33 -8.22 -17.88
CA THR A 33 -0.69 -7.97 -16.49
C THR A 33 0.58 -7.78 -15.68
N THR A 34 0.58 -6.78 -14.81
CA THR A 34 1.64 -6.58 -13.82
C THR A 34 1.12 -7.04 -12.47
N ASP A 35 2.00 -7.58 -11.64
CA ASP A 35 1.61 -8.01 -10.30
C ASP A 35 1.08 -6.80 -9.49
N ALA A 36 -0.06 -7.03 -8.83
CA ALA A 36 -0.81 -6.04 -8.06
C ALA A 36 -0.86 -6.41 -6.56
N GLU A 37 0.11 -7.18 -6.09
CA GLU A 37 0.23 -7.65 -4.71
C GLU A 37 1.11 -6.73 -3.86
N TRP A 38 0.85 -6.69 -2.56
CA TRP A 38 1.71 -5.99 -1.61
C TRP A 38 2.84 -6.90 -1.15
N THR A 39 4.07 -6.45 -1.37
CA THR A 39 5.28 -7.02 -0.77
C THR A 39 5.76 -6.15 0.38
N VAL A 40 6.68 -6.66 1.21
CA VAL A 40 7.29 -5.87 2.30
C VAL A 40 7.93 -4.59 1.74
N ASP A 41 8.69 -4.69 0.65
CA ASP A 41 9.37 -3.53 0.05
C ASP A 41 8.37 -2.48 -0.47
N ARG A 42 7.29 -2.90 -1.13
CA ARG A 42 6.22 -1.99 -1.58
C ARG A 42 5.51 -1.35 -0.39
N ALA A 43 5.27 -2.11 0.68
CA ALA A 43 4.67 -1.58 1.90
C ALA A 43 5.60 -0.56 2.59
N VAL A 44 6.92 -0.81 2.66
CA VAL A 44 7.90 0.17 3.17
C VAL A 44 7.87 1.45 2.33
N LYS A 45 7.90 1.34 1.00
CA LYS A 45 7.77 2.48 0.08
C LYS A 45 6.46 3.26 0.34
N LEU A 46 5.34 2.57 0.47
CA LEU A 46 4.05 3.19 0.78
C LEU A 46 4.11 3.95 2.11
N LEU A 47 4.62 3.33 3.17
CA LEU A 47 4.65 3.93 4.50
C LEU A 47 5.55 5.18 4.54
N ARG A 48 6.71 5.14 3.86
CA ARG A 48 7.60 6.32 3.68
C ARG A 48 6.90 7.49 2.99
N ASP A 49 6.03 7.20 2.03
CA ASP A 49 5.33 8.21 1.23
C ASP A 49 4.03 8.71 1.88
N THR A 50 3.75 8.29 3.12
CA THR A 50 2.59 8.70 3.93
C THR A 50 2.98 9.60 5.10
N ASN A 51 2.00 10.06 5.90
CA ASN A 51 2.26 10.91 7.06
C ASN A 51 2.19 10.12 8.38
N ALA A 52 2.68 10.74 9.47
CA ALA A 52 2.69 10.13 10.80
C ALA A 52 1.31 9.63 11.27
N ARG A 53 0.22 10.29 10.88
CA ARG A 53 -1.14 9.84 11.25
C ARG A 53 -1.53 8.56 10.53
N THR A 54 -1.08 8.36 9.30
CA THR A 54 -1.22 7.09 8.60
C THR A 54 -0.41 5.99 9.29
N LEU A 55 0.82 6.28 9.73
CA LEU A 55 1.63 5.31 10.47
C LEU A 55 0.91 4.84 11.76
N VAL A 56 0.30 5.77 12.50
CA VAL A 56 -0.50 5.45 13.70
C VAL A 56 -1.70 4.54 13.37
N LEU A 57 -2.35 4.74 12.21
CA LEU A 57 -3.42 3.83 11.77
C LEU A 57 -2.88 2.42 11.50
N VAL A 58 -1.73 2.31 10.84
CA VAL A 58 -1.09 1.02 10.54
C VAL A 58 -0.66 0.32 11.82
N GLU A 59 -0.07 1.04 12.78
CA GLU A 59 0.27 0.51 14.10
C GLU A 59 -0.95 -0.03 14.84
N ALA A 60 -2.04 0.74 14.88
CA ALA A 60 -3.28 0.30 15.50
C ALA A 60 -3.85 -0.95 14.83
N ALA A 61 -3.71 -1.07 13.50
CA ALA A 61 -4.13 -2.27 12.79
C ALA A 61 -3.26 -3.48 13.12
N ILE A 62 -1.94 -3.31 13.25
CA ILE A 62 -1.03 -4.40 13.64
C ILE A 62 -1.34 -4.86 15.06
N GLU A 63 -1.49 -3.92 16.00
CA GLU A 63 -1.86 -4.21 17.40
C GLU A 63 -3.23 -4.90 17.50
N GLY A 64 -4.16 -4.55 16.61
CA GLY A 64 -5.49 -5.14 16.52
C GLY A 64 -5.61 -6.33 15.58
N GLU A 65 -4.50 -7.01 15.25
CA GLU A 65 -4.47 -8.21 14.39
C GLU A 65 -5.17 -8.03 13.03
N GLY A 66 -4.98 -6.87 12.42
CA GLY A 66 -5.58 -6.47 11.14
C GLY A 66 -6.87 -5.67 11.28
N TRP A 67 -7.32 -5.34 12.50
CA TRP A 67 -8.53 -4.57 12.74
C TRP A 67 -8.25 -3.26 13.49
N VAL A 68 -8.84 -2.17 13.02
CA VAL A 68 -8.89 -0.88 13.73
C VAL A 68 -10.32 -0.58 14.14
N ASP A 69 -10.60 -0.69 15.44
CA ASP A 69 -11.89 -0.27 16.00
C ASP A 69 -12.04 1.25 15.98
N GLY A 70 -13.00 1.75 15.20
CA GLY A 70 -13.17 3.18 14.98
C GLY A 70 -13.51 3.99 16.23
N PRO A 71 -14.49 3.58 17.06
CA PRO A 71 -14.79 4.23 18.33
C PRO A 71 -13.57 4.32 19.26
N SER A 72 -12.87 3.21 19.48
CA SER A 72 -11.68 3.19 20.36
C SER A 72 -10.54 4.03 19.80
N PHE A 73 -10.33 3.99 18.48
CA PHE A 73 -9.31 4.80 17.81
C PHE A 73 -9.60 6.30 17.94
N ARG A 74 -10.87 6.72 17.79
CA ARG A 74 -11.28 8.12 18.00
C ARG A 74 -11.18 8.55 19.45
N ALA A 75 -11.49 7.68 20.40
CA ALA A 75 -11.34 7.97 21.83
C ALA A 75 -9.86 8.25 22.18
N LYS A 76 -8.93 7.53 21.57
CA LYS A 76 -7.47 7.68 21.81
C LYS A 76 -6.87 8.87 21.06
N TRP A 77 -7.23 9.08 19.80
CA TRP A 77 -6.54 10.01 18.89
C TRP A 77 -7.37 11.23 18.46
N GLY A 78 -8.62 11.32 18.94
CA GLY A 78 -9.57 12.39 18.63
C GLY A 78 -10.60 12.02 17.57
N GLU A 79 -11.74 12.70 17.60
CA GLU A 79 -12.92 12.41 16.77
C GLU A 79 -12.64 12.46 15.25
N THR A 80 -11.66 13.27 14.85
CA THR A 80 -11.27 13.45 13.44
C THR A 80 -10.07 12.58 13.04
N ALA A 81 -9.56 11.70 13.90
CA ALA A 81 -8.34 10.94 13.66
C ALA A 81 -8.42 10.02 12.42
N LEU A 82 -9.60 9.47 12.13
CA LEU A 82 -9.84 8.67 10.93
C LEU A 82 -10.09 9.52 9.66
N ARG A 83 -10.22 10.86 9.81
CA ARG A 83 -10.28 11.78 8.67
C ARG A 83 -8.84 12.06 8.21
N GLY A 84 -8.47 11.55 7.04
CA GLY A 84 -7.18 11.85 6.43
C GLY A 84 -6.34 10.62 6.10
N PRO A 85 -6.12 9.65 7.01
CA PRO A 85 -5.26 8.49 6.72
C PRO A 85 -5.65 7.75 5.45
N SER A 86 -6.94 7.51 5.22
CA SER A 86 -7.47 6.87 4.00
C SER A 86 -7.13 7.67 2.75
N GLN A 87 -7.36 8.99 2.76
CA GLN A 87 -7.03 9.88 1.65
C GLN A 87 -5.52 9.96 1.39
N THR A 88 -4.71 9.96 2.46
CA THR A 88 -3.25 9.93 2.35
C THR A 88 -2.77 8.62 1.70
N ILE A 89 -3.31 7.48 2.11
CA ILE A 89 -3.02 6.17 1.50
C ILE A 89 -3.41 6.17 0.03
N THR A 90 -4.64 6.59 -0.31
CA THR A 90 -5.10 6.66 -1.71
C THR A 90 -4.18 7.53 -2.56
N LYS A 91 -3.77 8.70 -2.06
CA LYS A 91 -2.86 9.60 -2.79
C LYS A 91 -1.46 8.99 -2.95
N ALA A 92 -0.92 8.35 -1.91
CA ALA A 92 0.37 7.69 -1.96
C ALA A 92 0.37 6.53 -2.95
N ILE A 93 -0.67 5.68 -2.94
CA ILE A 93 -0.88 4.60 -3.92
C ILE A 93 -0.88 5.15 -5.35
N ARG A 94 -1.64 6.20 -5.60
CA ARG A 94 -1.71 6.82 -6.93
C ARG A 94 -0.33 7.33 -7.38
N ARG A 95 0.39 8.06 -6.52
CA ARG A 95 1.72 8.57 -6.86
C ARG A 95 2.72 7.46 -7.13
N GLY A 96 2.72 6.39 -6.32
CA GLY A 96 3.62 5.27 -6.58
C GLY A 96 3.29 4.53 -7.87
N ALA A 97 2.01 4.43 -8.25
CA ALA A 97 1.64 3.88 -9.56
C ALA A 97 2.13 4.77 -10.70
N GLU A 98 2.00 6.09 -10.58
CA GLU A 98 2.53 7.08 -11.54
C GLU A 98 4.08 7.01 -11.66
N ARG A 99 4.78 6.60 -10.58
CA ARG A 99 6.24 6.35 -10.57
C ARG A 99 6.66 4.95 -11.01
N GLY A 100 5.71 4.03 -11.21
CA GLY A 100 5.99 2.62 -11.51
C GLY A 100 6.45 1.79 -10.32
N ASP A 101 6.22 2.23 -9.08
CA ASP A 101 6.55 1.47 -7.85
C ASP A 101 5.68 0.19 -7.70
N TRP A 102 4.51 0.17 -8.35
CA TRP A 102 3.56 -0.94 -8.36
C TRP A 102 2.55 -0.78 -9.51
N SER A 103 1.79 -1.86 -9.79
CA SER A 103 0.68 -1.83 -10.74
C SER A 103 -0.36 -0.75 -10.39
N PRO A 104 -0.94 -0.05 -11.39
CA PRO A 104 -2.11 0.81 -11.18
C PRO A 104 -3.34 0.08 -10.60
N GLU A 105 -3.37 -1.26 -10.70
CA GLU A 105 -4.44 -2.11 -10.18
C GLU A 105 -4.21 -2.53 -8.72
N ILE A 106 -3.10 -2.12 -8.08
CA ILE A 106 -2.84 -2.47 -6.68
C ILE A 106 -3.99 -1.99 -5.79
N THR A 107 -4.55 -2.91 -5.00
CA THR A 107 -5.69 -2.58 -4.16
C THR A 107 -5.22 -1.88 -2.88
N PRO A 108 -5.98 -0.90 -2.36
CA PRO A 108 -5.64 -0.28 -1.08
C PRO A 108 -5.58 -1.32 0.04
N PRO A 109 -4.55 -1.28 0.91
CA PRO A 109 -4.35 -2.28 1.94
C PRO A 109 -5.42 -2.20 3.04
N PHE A 110 -6.10 -1.06 3.18
CA PHE A 110 -7.14 -0.85 4.18
C PHE A 110 -8.52 -0.74 3.54
N LYS A 111 -9.48 -1.51 4.07
CA LYS A 111 -10.89 -1.49 3.71
C LYS A 111 -11.70 -0.84 4.83
N PRO A 112 -12.47 0.23 4.55
CA PRO A 112 -13.33 0.84 5.57
C PRO A 112 -14.51 -0.07 5.89
N THR A 113 -14.96 -0.06 7.15
CA THR A 113 -16.25 -0.67 7.52
C THR A 113 -17.37 0.36 7.54
N THR A 114 -18.55 -0.06 7.08
CA THR A 114 -19.80 0.71 7.08
C THR A 114 -20.68 0.34 8.29
N PRO A 115 -21.53 1.28 8.73
CA PRO A 115 -21.21 2.40 9.62
C PRO A 115 -21.21 2.00 11.11
N ASP A 116 -20.59 2.85 11.93
CA ASP A 116 -20.81 2.87 13.39
C ASP A 116 -22.31 3.06 13.70
N LYS A 117 -22.86 2.25 14.61
CA LYS A 117 -24.26 2.31 15.06
C LYS A 117 -24.67 3.68 15.62
N GLN A 118 -23.70 4.55 15.94
CA GLN A 118 -23.94 5.85 16.57
C GLN A 118 -24.02 7.05 15.60
N GLY A 119 -23.76 6.87 14.30
CA GLY A 119 -23.85 7.99 13.36
C GLY A 119 -23.85 7.54 11.91
N TRP A 120 -24.94 7.87 11.20
CA TRP A 120 -25.29 7.46 9.83
C TRP A 120 -24.28 7.79 8.71
N SER A 121 -23.04 8.18 9.03
CA SER A 121 -21.99 8.52 8.04
C SER A 121 -20.55 8.28 8.52
N LYS A 122 -20.33 7.77 9.73
CA LYS A 122 -18.97 7.57 10.26
C LYS A 122 -18.47 6.16 9.97
N THR A 123 -17.26 6.07 9.42
CA THR A 123 -16.53 4.80 9.24
C THR A 123 -16.44 4.07 10.58
N GLY A 124 -16.91 2.82 10.63
CA GLY A 124 -16.90 2.01 11.86
C GLY A 124 -15.50 1.61 12.30
N GLY A 125 -14.55 1.63 11.37
CA GLY A 125 -13.17 1.20 11.55
C GLY A 125 -12.54 0.80 10.21
N TYR A 126 -11.42 0.11 10.26
CA TYR A 126 -10.71 -0.36 9.07
C TYR A 126 -10.22 -1.79 9.27
N TYR A 127 -10.42 -2.63 8.25
CA TYR A 127 -9.69 -3.88 8.13
C TYR A 127 -8.47 -3.69 7.25
N LEU A 128 -7.33 -4.19 7.70
CA LEU A 128 -6.23 -4.51 6.83
C LEU A 128 -6.63 -5.74 5.99
N ALA A 129 -6.39 -5.70 4.68
CA ALA A 129 -6.78 -6.79 3.79
C ALA A 129 -6.08 -8.11 4.16
N ASP A 130 -6.76 -9.22 3.88
CA ASP A 130 -6.29 -10.57 4.21
C ASP A 130 -4.88 -10.82 3.68
N GLY A 131 -4.04 -11.45 4.50
CA GLY A 131 -2.64 -11.74 4.17
C GLY A 131 -1.68 -10.55 4.31
N LEU A 132 -2.17 -9.32 4.50
CA LEU A 132 -1.29 -8.15 4.58
C LEU A 132 -0.75 -7.86 5.99
N LEU A 133 -1.30 -8.48 7.04
CA LEU A 133 -0.80 -8.32 8.41
C LEU A 133 0.70 -8.63 8.55
N PRO A 134 1.22 -9.80 8.12
CA PRO A 134 2.66 -10.06 8.19
C PRO A 134 3.48 -9.09 7.34
N VAL A 135 2.97 -8.67 6.18
CA VAL A 135 3.64 -7.73 5.27
C VAL A 135 3.83 -6.36 5.93
N PHE A 136 2.76 -5.78 6.48
CA PHE A 136 2.81 -4.45 7.10
C PHE A 136 3.49 -4.46 8.47
N THR A 137 3.43 -5.57 9.20
CA THR A 137 4.21 -5.75 10.44
C THR A 137 5.69 -5.65 10.15
N GLU A 138 6.17 -6.40 9.16
CA GLU A 138 7.58 -6.39 8.78
C GLU A 138 7.99 -5.04 8.17
N ALA A 139 7.15 -4.45 7.33
CA ALA A 139 7.42 -3.14 6.75
C ALA A 139 7.56 -2.04 7.83
N MET A 140 6.73 -2.07 8.88
CA MET A 140 6.85 -1.14 10.02
C MET A 140 8.14 -1.38 10.83
N ARG A 141 8.57 -2.64 10.99
CA ARG A 141 9.87 -2.97 11.62
C ARG A 141 11.02 -2.37 10.82
N VAL A 142 11.06 -2.63 9.52
CA VAL A 142 12.07 -2.11 8.60
C VAL A 142 12.10 -0.58 8.61
N LEU A 143 10.94 0.08 8.55
CA LEU A 143 10.84 1.54 8.59
C LEU A 143 11.43 2.15 9.88
N ARG A 144 11.20 1.51 11.02
CA ARG A 144 11.72 1.96 12.33
C ARG A 144 13.24 1.77 12.43
N GLU A 145 13.75 0.68 11.86
CA GLU A 145 15.19 0.37 11.86
C GLU A 145 15.99 1.27 10.93
N GLN A 146 15.41 1.68 9.80
CA GLN A 146 16.08 2.53 8.82
C GLN A 146 16.07 4.02 9.22
N GLY A 147 15.20 4.44 10.15
CA GLY A 147 15.01 5.84 10.53
C GLY A 147 14.48 6.70 9.36
N PRO A 148 14.11 7.98 9.59
CA PRO A 148 13.86 8.89 8.47
C PRO A 148 15.15 9.07 7.69
N ASP A 149 15.13 8.80 6.38
CA ASP A 149 16.30 8.91 5.51
C ASP A 149 17.00 10.26 5.76
N LYS A 150 18.25 10.21 6.25
CA LYS A 150 19.13 11.38 6.34
C LYS A 150 19.67 11.70 4.95
N GLU A 151 18.83 12.00 3.98
CA GLU A 151 19.30 12.38 2.65
C GLU A 151 18.28 13.31 1.97
N ASN A 152 18.47 14.61 2.19
CA ASN A 152 18.50 15.65 1.16
C ASN A 152 18.56 17.03 1.83
N ASN A 153 19.78 17.44 2.20
CA ASN A 153 20.12 18.85 2.32
C ASN A 153 21.57 19.02 1.87
N THR A 154 21.76 19.14 0.56
CA THR A 154 22.95 19.74 -0.05
C THR A 154 22.51 20.47 -1.30
#